data_AF-A0A7S1FAS4-F1
#
_entry.id   AF-A0A7S1FAS4-F1
#
_cell.length_a   1.000
_cell.length_b   1.000
_cell.length_c   1.000
_cell.angle_alpha   90.00
_cell.angle_beta   90.00
_cell.angle_gamma   90.00
#
_symmetry.space_group_name_H-M   'P 1'
#
loop_
_entity.id
_entity.type
_entity.pdbx_description
1 polymer ?
#
loop_
_entity_poly.entity_id
_entity_poly.type
_entity_poly.pdbx_seq_one_letter_code
_entity_poly.pdbx_strand_id
1 'polypeptide(L)'
;CLFMLVRGSPRAARVLVAEAVGRGDPRGVMSAVIVCTKCYGGVSFLMLALVWAGWRSSVDWMVQGDGAILGPLVHLIPLVVFQFTLDGANCLCQGILWGLGYRTSGAIGILVFGWGVRVPAAWCLCLRAHLGVVGIWYGACLGSAMSLLHNVGVLIWSLRQTHRTAELQIPTSEYA
;
A
#
# COMPACT_ATOMS: atom_id res chain seq x y z
N CYS A 1 11.77 -4.62 -13.15
CA CYS A 1 12.41 -4.87 -11.84
C CYS A 1 11.70 -4.15 -10.67
N LEU A 2 11.33 -2.87 -10.78
CA LEU A 2 10.68 -2.09 -9.71
C LEU A 2 9.34 -2.70 -9.21
N PHE A 3 8.53 -3.22 -10.13
CA PHE A 3 7.26 -3.91 -9.83
C PHE A 3 7.46 -5.21 -9.01
N MET A 4 8.64 -5.84 -9.10
CA MET A 4 9.00 -7.03 -8.32
C MET A 4 9.57 -6.69 -6.94
N LEU A 5 10.25 -5.55 -6.78
CA LEU A 5 10.68 -5.04 -5.47
C LEU A 5 9.48 -4.65 -4.60
N VAL A 6 8.47 -3.99 -5.19
CA VAL A 6 7.25 -3.61 -4.48
C VAL A 6 6.30 -4.80 -4.23
N ARG A 7 6.33 -5.85 -5.07
CA ARG A 7 5.51 -7.07 -4.87
C ARG A 7 6.20 -8.19 -4.10
N GLY A 8 7.53 -8.21 -4.05
CA GLY A 8 8.30 -9.15 -3.24
C GLY A 8 8.11 -8.90 -1.74
N SER A 9 8.04 -7.64 -1.33
CA SER A 9 7.84 -7.24 0.06
C SER A 9 6.55 -7.79 0.69
N PRO A 10 5.36 -7.77 0.07
CA PRO A 10 4.17 -8.39 0.64
C PRO A 10 4.26 -9.91 0.80
N ARG A 11 4.96 -10.61 -0.11
CA ARG A 11 5.15 -12.06 0.00
C ARG A 11 6.11 -12.40 1.14
N ALA A 12 7.21 -11.67 1.25
CA ALA A 12 8.17 -11.81 2.34
C ALA A 12 7.51 -11.49 3.70
N ALA A 13 6.79 -10.36 3.78
CA ALA A 13 6.06 -9.96 4.98
C ALA A 13 5.04 -11.03 5.39
N ARG A 14 4.32 -11.62 4.43
CA ARG A 14 3.38 -12.71 4.69
C ARG A 14 4.06 -13.93 5.32
N VAL A 15 5.20 -14.35 4.78
CA VAL A 15 5.93 -15.52 5.30
C VAL A 15 6.47 -15.24 6.70
N LEU A 16 7.13 -14.10 6.92
CA LEU A 16 7.69 -13.71 8.21
C LEU A 16 6.61 -13.60 9.31
N VAL A 17 5.46 -13.00 8.96
CA VAL A 17 4.34 -12.86 9.89
C VAL A 17 3.68 -14.22 10.14
N ALA A 18 3.46 -15.04 9.11
CA ALA A 18 2.90 -16.38 9.28
C ALA A 18 3.80 -17.30 10.10
N GLU A 19 5.12 -17.21 9.93
CA GLU A 19 6.11 -17.95 10.73
C GLU A 19 6.06 -17.52 12.21
N ALA A 20 6.06 -16.21 12.48
CA ALA A 20 5.96 -15.69 13.84
C ALA A 20 4.64 -16.06 14.53
N VAL A 21 3.53 -16.02 13.79
CA VAL A 21 2.22 -16.53 14.27
C VAL A 21 2.29 -18.03 14.55
N GLY A 22 2.90 -18.82 13.64
CA GLY A 22 3.06 -20.27 13.81
C GLY A 22 3.92 -20.68 15.02
N ARG A 23 4.86 -19.81 15.42
CA ARG A 23 5.66 -19.98 16.66
C ARG A 23 4.92 -19.55 17.94
N GLY A 24 3.75 -18.93 17.83
CA GLY A 24 3.06 -18.36 18.99
C GLY A 24 3.80 -17.19 19.64
N ASP A 25 4.70 -16.51 18.90
CA ASP A 25 5.48 -15.38 19.42
C ASP A 25 4.86 -14.03 19.02
N PRO A 26 4.09 -13.38 19.91
CA PRO A 26 3.45 -12.10 19.62
C PRO A 26 4.46 -10.96 19.42
N ARG A 27 5.63 -11.04 20.07
CA ARG A 27 6.68 -10.01 19.92
C ARG A 27 7.36 -10.14 18.55
N GLY A 28 7.57 -11.38 18.10
CA GLY A 28 8.04 -11.69 16.75
C GLY A 28 7.11 -11.15 15.66
N VAL A 29 5.79 -11.26 15.85
CA VAL A 29 4.79 -10.69 14.92
C VAL A 29 4.92 -9.17 14.83
N MET A 30 4.96 -8.46 15.96
CA MET A 30 5.11 -7.00 15.96
C MET A 30 6.43 -6.56 15.32
N SER A 31 7.52 -7.27 15.62
CA SER A 31 8.83 -6.98 15.06
C SER A 31 8.86 -7.16 13.54
N ALA A 32 8.28 -8.25 13.02
CA ALA A 32 8.17 -8.50 11.58
C ALA A 32 7.35 -7.40 10.88
N VAL A 33 6.22 -6.98 11.47
CA VAL A 33 5.38 -5.90 10.93
C VAL A 33 6.14 -4.57 10.90
N ILE A 34 6.82 -4.21 11.98
CA ILE A 34 7.58 -2.96 12.08
C ILE A 34 8.72 -2.94 11.06
N VAL A 35 9.50 -4.02 10.96
CA VAL A 35 10.63 -4.12 10.02
C VAL A 35 10.14 -4.02 8.58
N CYS A 36 9.11 -4.78 8.21
CA CYS A 36 8.55 -4.73 6.86
C CYS A 36 8.02 -3.34 6.50
N THR A 37 7.33 -2.67 7.44
CA THR A 37 6.77 -1.33 7.24
C THR A 37 7.89 -0.29 7.09
N LYS A 38 8.92 -0.35 7.94
CA LYS A 38 10.07 0.57 7.87
C LYS A 38 10.88 0.38 6.59
N CYS A 39 11.17 -0.86 6.20
CA CYS A 39 11.88 -1.15 4.94
C CYS A 39 11.10 -0.66 3.74
N TYR A 40 9.79 -0.92 3.69
CA TYR A 40 8.94 -0.43 2.60
C TYR A 40 8.87 1.10 2.57
N GLY A 41 8.69 1.74 3.73
CA GLY A 41 8.68 3.20 3.85
C GLY A 41 9.99 3.84 3.39
N GLY A 42 11.13 3.28 3.79
CA GLY A 42 12.45 3.75 3.36
C GLY A 42 12.67 3.64 1.85
N VAL A 43 12.35 2.49 1.26
CA VAL A 43 12.45 2.29 -0.20
C VAL A 43 11.51 3.21 -0.96
N SER A 44 10.27 3.36 -0.48
CA SER A 44 9.27 4.23 -1.11
C SER A 44 9.66 5.70 -1.03
N PHE A 45 10.21 6.14 0.11
CA PHE A 45 10.71 7.50 0.29
C PHE A 45 11.89 7.80 -0.62
N LEU A 46 12.87 6.89 -0.71
CA LEU A 46 14.00 7.02 -1.64
C LEU A 46 13.53 7.09 -3.09
N MET A 47 12.55 6.27 -3.46
CA MET A 47 11.96 6.29 -4.81
C MET A 47 11.28 7.62 -5.10
N LEU A 48 10.43 8.12 -4.19
CA LEU A 48 9.78 9.43 -4.31
C LEU A 48 10.81 10.57 -4.43
N ALA A 49 11.86 10.55 -3.61
CA ALA A 49 12.92 11.54 -3.63
C ALA A 49 13.71 11.54 -4.95
N LEU A 50 14.06 10.34 -5.45
CA LEU A 50 14.76 10.18 -6.73
C LEU A 50 13.91 10.67 -7.90
N VAL A 51 12.63 10.30 -7.92
CA VAL A 51 11.72 10.76 -8.97
C VAL A 51 11.53 12.27 -8.89
N TRP A 52 11.37 12.85 -7.70
CA TRP A 52 11.24 14.29 -7.53
C TRP A 52 12.48 15.05 -8.00
N ALA A 53 13.68 14.51 -7.71
CA ALA A 53 14.95 15.11 -8.12
C ALA A 53 15.23 14.97 -9.63
N GLY A 54 14.92 13.82 -10.24
CA GLY A 54 15.17 13.54 -11.66
C GLY A 54 14.02 13.90 -12.62
N TRP A 55 12.89 14.35 -12.08
CA TRP A 55 11.67 14.60 -12.81
C TRP A 55 11.84 15.66 -13.91
N ARG A 56 12.48 16.79 -13.61
CA ARG A 56 12.65 17.89 -14.58
C ARG A 56 13.53 17.47 -15.76
N SER A 57 14.65 16.82 -15.49
CA SER A 57 15.58 16.36 -16.52
C SER A 57 15.03 15.22 -17.39
N SER A 58 14.20 14.34 -16.81
CA SER A 58 13.53 13.27 -17.58
C SER A 58 12.46 13.82 -18.51
N VAL A 59 11.77 14.89 -18.09
CA VAL A 59 10.75 15.59 -18.87
C VAL A 59 11.34 16.27 -20.09
N ASP A 60 12.47 16.97 -19.92
CA ASP A 60 13.14 17.68 -21.02
C ASP A 60 13.60 16.73 -22.15
N TRP A 61 13.95 15.48 -21.81
CA TRP A 61 14.30 14.46 -22.80
C TRP A 61 13.07 13.90 -23.54
N MET A 62 11.95 13.72 -22.85
CA MET A 62 10.71 13.20 -23.44
C MET A 62 10.02 14.23 -24.36
N VAL A 63 10.00 15.50 -23.96
CA VAL A 63 9.29 16.59 -24.66
C VAL A 63 9.93 16.95 -26.02
N GLN A 64 11.21 16.62 -26.25
CA GLN A 64 11.92 16.90 -27.50
C GLN A 64 11.31 16.23 -28.74
N GLY A 65 10.49 15.18 -28.59
CA GLY A 65 9.84 14.48 -29.71
C GLY A 65 8.51 15.08 -30.16
N ASP A 66 7.66 15.55 -29.24
CA ASP A 66 6.31 16.06 -29.52
C ASP A 66 5.76 16.90 -28.33
N GLY A 67 6.17 18.17 -28.24
CA GLY A 67 5.86 19.03 -27.09
C GLY A 67 4.38 19.37 -26.90
N ALA A 68 3.55 19.26 -27.94
CA ALA A 68 2.12 19.58 -27.87
C ALA A 68 1.28 18.54 -27.11
N ILE A 69 1.71 17.27 -27.10
CA ILE A 69 0.98 16.18 -26.43
C ILE A 69 1.55 15.92 -25.03
N LEU A 70 2.87 16.13 -24.85
CA LEU A 70 3.57 15.76 -23.63
C LEU A 70 3.48 16.81 -22.52
N GLY A 71 3.29 18.09 -22.84
CA GLY A 71 3.22 19.18 -21.83
C GLY A 71 2.24 18.91 -20.66
N PRO A 72 1.01 18.43 -20.90
CA PRO A 72 0.08 18.06 -19.82
C PRO A 72 0.45 16.75 -19.10
N LEU A 73 1.06 15.79 -19.81
CA LEU A 73 1.47 14.47 -19.28
C LEU A 73 2.61 14.58 -18.29
N VAL A 74 3.45 15.60 -18.44
CA VAL A 74 4.45 15.99 -17.45
C VAL A 74 3.75 16.09 -16.11
N HIS A 75 2.81 17.01 -15.88
CA HIS A 75 2.23 17.25 -14.54
C HIS A 75 1.61 16.02 -13.84
N LEU A 76 1.35 14.94 -14.57
CA LEU A 76 0.86 13.68 -14.03
C LEU A 76 1.94 12.81 -13.35
N ILE A 77 3.22 12.89 -13.72
CA ILE A 77 4.26 11.97 -13.20
C ILE A 77 4.33 11.96 -11.66
N PRO A 78 4.34 13.10 -10.94
CA PRO A 78 4.35 13.09 -9.48
C PRO A 78 3.11 12.41 -8.90
N LEU A 79 1.95 12.62 -9.52
CA LEU A 79 0.68 12.02 -9.10
C LEU A 79 0.69 10.49 -9.31
N VAL A 80 1.23 10.04 -10.45
CA VAL A 80 1.40 8.62 -10.77
C VAL A 80 2.32 7.94 -9.75
N VAL A 81 3.44 8.57 -9.41
CA VAL A 81 4.41 8.02 -8.44
C VAL A 81 3.82 7.95 -7.03
N PHE A 82 3.06 8.97 -6.66
CA PHE A 82 2.29 8.97 -5.42
C PHE A 82 1.28 7.82 -5.38
N GLN A 83 0.52 7.63 -6.47
CA GLN A 83 -0.41 6.51 -6.61
C GLN A 83 0.29 5.15 -6.46
N PHE A 84 1.45 4.96 -7.10
CA PHE A 84 2.23 3.72 -6.97
C PHE A 84 2.69 3.46 -5.54
N THR A 85 3.03 4.50 -4.79
CA THR A 85 3.38 4.38 -3.37
C THR A 85 2.18 3.94 -2.52
N LEU A 86 0.99 4.50 -2.78
CA LEU A 86 -0.23 4.08 -2.09
C LEU A 86 -0.60 2.62 -2.41
N ASP A 87 -0.45 2.20 -3.66
CA ASP A 87 -0.76 0.84 -4.07
C ASP A 87 0.22 -0.17 -3.46
N GLY A 88 1.51 0.16 -3.39
CA GLY A 88 2.49 -0.70 -2.73
C GLY A 88 2.24 -0.83 -1.22
N ALA A 89 1.84 0.26 -0.54
CA ALA A 89 1.46 0.22 0.87
C ALA A 89 0.23 -0.67 1.12
N ASN A 90 -0.77 -0.59 0.23
CA ASN A 90 -1.95 -1.47 0.27
C ASN A 90 -1.56 -2.94 0.08
N CYS A 91 -0.68 -3.23 -0.86
CA CYS A 91 -0.19 -4.59 -1.09
C CYS A 91 0.52 -5.13 0.17
N LEU A 92 1.39 -4.32 0.79
CA LEU A 92 2.09 -4.70 2.01
C LEU A 92 1.12 -5.03 3.16
N CYS A 93 0.15 -4.14 3.41
CA CYS A 93 -0.84 -4.34 4.47
C CYS A 93 -1.64 -5.64 4.24
N GLN A 94 -2.06 -5.91 3.00
CA GLN A 94 -2.72 -7.16 2.66
C GLN A 94 -1.83 -8.39 2.86
N GLY A 95 -0.55 -8.31 2.49
CA GLY A 95 0.41 -9.38 2.74
C GLY A 95 0.51 -9.72 4.23
N ILE A 96 0.58 -8.70 5.09
CA ILE A 96 0.61 -8.86 6.55
C ILE A 96 -0.70 -9.45 7.07
N LEU A 97 -1.86 -8.90 6.68
CA LEU A 97 -3.17 -9.40 7.09
C LEU A 97 -3.37 -10.87 6.71
N TRP A 98 -2.91 -11.26 5.52
CA TRP A 98 -2.96 -12.65 5.06
C TRP A 98 -1.99 -13.56 5.81
N GLY A 99 -0.87 -13.02 6.31
CA GLY A 99 0.05 -13.72 7.21
C GLY A 99 -0.57 -13.95 8.60
N LEU A 100 -1.39 -13.00 9.08
CA LEU A 100 -2.14 -13.11 10.32
C LEU A 100 -3.39 -14.01 10.23
N GLY A 101 -3.76 -14.49 9.04
CA GLY A 101 -4.96 -15.29 8.80
C GLY A 101 -6.22 -14.51 8.43
N TYR A 102 -6.18 -13.17 8.43
CA TYR A 102 -7.30 -12.29 8.09
C TYR A 102 -7.41 -12.04 6.58
N ARG A 103 -7.59 -13.12 5.79
CA ARG A 103 -7.66 -13.02 4.31
C ARG A 103 -8.91 -12.28 3.82
N THR A 104 -10.06 -12.59 4.41
CA THR A 104 -11.36 -12.11 3.94
C THR A 104 -11.53 -10.60 4.14
N SER A 105 -11.10 -10.07 5.29
CA SER A 105 -11.19 -8.63 5.57
C SER A 105 -10.31 -7.80 4.63
N GLY A 106 -9.07 -8.24 4.36
CA GLY A 106 -8.20 -7.57 3.39
C GLY A 106 -8.75 -7.58 1.96
N ALA A 107 -9.46 -8.65 1.57
CA ALA A 107 -10.09 -8.75 0.25
C ALA A 107 -11.31 -7.82 0.10
N ILE A 108 -12.09 -7.62 1.17
CA ILE A 108 -13.23 -6.68 1.17
C ILE A 108 -12.73 -5.26 0.94
N GLY A 109 -11.64 -4.85 1.59
CA GLY A 109 -11.06 -3.52 1.43
C GLY A 109 -10.73 -3.20 -0.04
N ILE A 110 -10.02 -4.10 -0.73
CA ILE A 110 -9.63 -3.84 -2.12
C ILE A 110 -10.80 -3.90 -3.10
N LEU A 111 -11.82 -4.73 -2.85
CA LEU A 111 -13.02 -4.80 -3.68
C LEU A 111 -13.89 -3.56 -3.51
N VAL A 112 -14.25 -3.23 -2.27
CA VAL A 112 -15.19 -2.12 -1.99
C VAL A 112 -14.57 -0.78 -2.33
N PHE A 113 -13.35 -0.50 -1.86
CA PHE A 113 -12.73 0.81 -2.08
C PHE A 113 -12.02 0.89 -3.43
N GLY A 114 -11.39 -0.20 -3.88
CA GLY A 114 -10.70 -0.26 -5.17
C GLY A 114 -11.61 -0.32 -6.39
N TRP A 115 -12.86 -0.78 -6.25
CA TRP A 115 -13.83 -0.74 -7.35
C TRP A 115 -14.99 0.20 -7.05
N GLY A 116 -15.65 0.02 -5.90
CA GLY A 116 -16.86 0.77 -5.54
C GLY A 116 -16.63 2.25 -5.29
N VAL A 117 -15.44 2.67 -4.84
CA VAL A 117 -15.14 4.10 -4.65
C VAL A 117 -14.27 4.65 -5.77
N ARG A 118 -13.21 3.92 -6.15
CA ARG A 118 -12.25 4.38 -7.16
C ARG A 118 -12.91 4.67 -8.51
N VAL A 119 -13.77 3.77 -9.00
CA VAL A 119 -14.38 3.90 -10.33
C VAL A 119 -15.40 5.04 -10.38
N PRO A 120 -16.34 5.17 -9.43
CA PRO A 120 -17.26 6.31 -9.41
C PRO A 120 -16.55 7.64 -9.16
N ALA A 121 -15.51 7.67 -8.31
CA ALA A 121 -14.72 8.87 -8.10
C ALA A 121 -14.01 9.30 -9.40
N ALA A 122 -13.34 8.37 -10.08
CA ALA A 122 -12.69 8.65 -11.37
C ALA A 122 -13.69 9.14 -12.43
N TRP A 123 -14.88 8.52 -12.50
CA TRP A 123 -15.95 8.95 -13.42
C TRP A 123 -16.44 10.36 -13.11
N CYS A 124 -16.75 10.66 -11.85
CA CYS A 124 -17.20 11.98 -11.41
C CYS A 124 -16.14 13.07 -11.66
N LEU A 125 -14.88 12.81 -11.31
CA LEU A 125 -13.78 13.77 -11.50
C LEU A 125 -13.43 13.98 -12.98
N CYS A 126 -13.50 12.92 -13.80
CA CYS A 126 -13.23 13.03 -15.23
C CYS A 126 -14.33 13.85 -15.95
N LEU A 127 -15.60 13.54 -15.68
CA LEU A 127 -16.72 14.06 -16.47
C LEU A 127 -17.42 15.28 -15.88
N ARG A 128 -17.62 15.35 -14.55
CA ARG A 128 -18.29 16.50 -13.92
C ARG A 128 -17.35 17.66 -13.64
N ALA A 129 -16.11 17.37 -13.27
CA ALA A 129 -15.11 18.40 -13.01
C ALA A 129 -14.30 18.78 -14.27
N HIS A 130 -14.57 18.15 -15.41
CA HIS A 130 -13.88 18.38 -16.69
C HIS A 130 -12.34 18.26 -16.60
N LEU A 131 -11.82 17.53 -15.62
CA LEU A 131 -10.38 17.34 -15.40
C LEU A 131 -9.75 16.29 -16.33
N GLY A 132 -10.56 15.61 -17.16
CA GLY A 132 -10.10 14.62 -18.13
C GLY A 132 -9.26 13.52 -17.48
N VAL A 133 -8.08 13.25 -18.07
CA VAL A 133 -7.14 12.21 -17.58
C VAL A 133 -6.67 12.48 -16.15
N VAL A 134 -6.48 13.73 -15.77
CA VAL A 134 -6.04 14.11 -14.41
C VAL A 134 -7.10 13.70 -13.37
N GLY A 135 -8.38 13.84 -13.71
CA GLY A 135 -9.49 13.41 -12.85
C GLY A 135 -9.50 11.91 -12.55
N ILE A 136 -9.08 11.08 -13.52
CA ILE A 136 -8.97 9.62 -13.33
C ILE A 136 -7.90 9.29 -12.29
N TRP A 137 -6.73 9.96 -12.37
CA TRP A 137 -5.63 9.75 -11.43
C TRP A 137 -5.96 10.24 -10.02
N TYR A 138 -6.66 11.36 -9.88
CA TYR A 138 -7.18 11.78 -8.57
C TYR A 138 -8.18 10.77 -7.98
N GLY A 139 -9.06 10.23 -8.81
CA GLY A 139 -9.97 9.15 -8.39
C GLY A 139 -9.22 7.88 -7.96
N ALA A 140 -8.14 7.53 -8.68
CA ALA A 140 -7.24 6.44 -8.31
C ALA A 140 -6.58 6.67 -6.94
N CYS A 141 -6.03 7.86 -6.71
CA CYS A 141 -5.42 8.24 -5.43
C CYS A 141 -6.42 8.19 -4.28
N LEU A 142 -7.64 8.70 -4.49
CA LEU A 142 -8.68 8.68 -3.47
C LEU A 142 -9.07 7.24 -3.11
N GLY A 143 -9.31 6.40 -4.13
CA GLY A 143 -9.66 4.99 -3.92
C GLY A 143 -8.56 4.21 -3.20
N SER A 144 -7.29 4.40 -3.59
CA SER A 144 -6.16 3.73 -2.95
C SER A 144 -5.88 4.25 -1.54
N ALA A 145 -6.07 5.56 -1.29
CA ALA A 145 -5.97 6.13 0.05
C ALA A 145 -7.05 5.58 1.00
N MET A 146 -8.31 5.51 0.54
CA MET A 146 -9.40 4.92 1.33
C MET A 146 -9.19 3.43 1.60
N SER A 147 -8.74 2.68 0.57
CA SER A 147 -8.35 1.27 0.73
C SER A 147 -7.26 1.10 1.78
N LEU A 148 -6.26 2.00 1.77
CA LEU A 148 -5.14 1.96 2.70
C LEU A 148 -5.60 2.22 4.13
N LEU A 149 -6.43 3.25 4.34
CA LEU A 149 -6.98 3.58 5.66
C LEU A 149 -7.76 2.41 6.24
N HIS A 150 -8.59 1.76 5.43
CA HIS A 150 -9.31 0.56 5.86
C HIS A 150 -8.34 -0.57 6.24
N ASN A 151 -7.39 -0.90 5.37
CA ASN A 151 -6.42 -1.98 5.62
C ASN A 151 -5.56 -1.70 6.85
N VAL A 152 -5.14 -0.46 7.08
CA VAL A 152 -4.39 -0.04 8.28
C VAL A 152 -5.28 -0.13 9.52
N GLY A 153 -6.54 0.28 9.45
CA GLY A 153 -7.49 0.14 10.56
C GLY A 153 -7.70 -1.31 10.98
N VAL A 154 -7.93 -2.19 10.00
CA VAL A 154 -8.05 -3.64 10.22
C VAL A 154 -6.74 -4.22 10.76
N LEU A 155 -5.59 -3.78 10.25
CA LEU A 155 -4.28 -4.22 10.74
C LEU A 155 -4.06 -3.82 12.20
N ILE A 156 -4.30 -2.56 12.57
CA ILE A 156 -4.17 -2.09 13.96
C ILE A 156 -5.11 -2.87 14.88
N TRP A 157 -6.36 -3.07 14.45
CA TRP A 157 -7.32 -3.87 15.20
C TRP A 157 -6.83 -5.31 15.39
N SER A 158 -6.31 -5.93 14.33
CA SER A 158 -5.79 -7.31 14.36
C SER A 158 -4.58 -7.43 15.29
N LEU A 159 -3.64 -6.48 15.23
CA LEU A 159 -2.46 -6.45 16.10
C LEU A 159 -2.83 -6.22 17.57
N ARG A 160 -3.84 -5.37 17.84
CA ARG A 160 -4.39 -5.19 19.20
C ARG A 160 -5.05 -6.46 19.72
N GLN A 161 -5.73 -7.21 18.86
CA GLN A 161 -6.28 -8.51 19.24
C GLN A 161 -5.18 -9.49 19.59
N THR A 162 -4.14 -9.64 18.75
CA THR A 162 -2.99 -10.51 19.03
C THR A 162 -2.30 -10.14 20.35
N HIS A 163 -2.15 -8.85 20.65
CA HIS A 163 -1.59 -8.39 21.93
C HIS A 163 -2.47 -8.77 23.13
N ARG A 164 -3.80 -8.58 23.03
CA ARG A 164 -4.73 -8.97 24.09
C ARG A 164 -4.77 -10.47 24.33
N THR A 165 -4.69 -11.29 23.28
CA THR A 165 -4.65 -12.75 23.43
C THR A 165 -3.36 -13.21 24.10
N ALA A 166 -2.23 -12.53 23.84
CA ALA A 166 -0.97 -12.79 24.51
C ALA A 166 -0.99 -12.40 26.01
N GLU A 167 -1.70 -11.33 26.37
CA GLU A 167 -1.89 -10.94 27.78
C GLU A 167 -2.82 -11.90 28.53
N LEU A 168 -3.74 -12.57 27.83
CA LEU A 168 -4.69 -13.54 28.39
C LEU A 168 -4.16 -14.97 28.45
N GLN A 169 -3.01 -15.28 27.85
CA GLN A 169 -2.31 -16.55 28.09
C GLN A 169 -1.63 -16.50 29.48
N ILE A 170 -2.44 -16.84 30.47
CA ILE A 170 -2.04 -17.37 31.78
C ILE A 170 -0.90 -18.39 31.57
N PRO A 171 0.16 -18.39 32.40
CA PRO A 171 1.32 -19.25 32.20
C PRO A 171 0.90 -20.71 32.11
N THR A 172 1.13 -21.34 30.96
CA THR A 172 1.15 -22.80 30.85
C THR A 172 2.44 -23.30 31.52
N SER A 173 2.48 -23.25 32.84
CA SER A 173 3.40 -24.03 33.68
C SER A 173 2.70 -25.21 34.36
N GLU A 174 1.45 -25.50 33.99
CA GLU A 174 0.75 -26.71 34.43
C GLU A 174 0.12 -27.36 33.22
N TYR A 175 0.32 -28.68 33.12
CA TYR A 175 -0.08 -29.61 32.04
C TYR A 175 0.90 -29.77 30.88
N ALA A 176 1.88 -30.66 31.16
CA ALA A 176 2.69 -31.52 30.29
C ALA A 176 4.18 -31.17 30.22
#